data_AF-A0A7W9G959-F1
#
_entry.id   AF-A0A7W9G959-F1
#
_cell.length_a   1.000
_cell.length_b   1.000
_cell.length_c   1.000
_cell.angle_alpha   90.00
_cell.angle_beta   90.00
_cell.angle_gamma   90.00
#
_symmetry.space_group_name_H-M   'P 1'
#
loop_
_entity.id
_entity.type
_entity.pdbx_description
1 polymer ?
#
loop_
_entity_poly.entity_id
_entity_poly.type
_entity_poly.pdbx_seq_one_letter_code
_entity_poly.pdbx_strand_id
1 'polypeptide(L)'
;MDKPEEPPPADPGEPRASKATTILLIVSLVLVVLVAGVVGSIAVLMTKNPDMPLLGAAPAQQLAVPIHFAPVRETKAAPCPGAEAVLDQEQKNCYLLEDGVTVDSVQRIEPVREKDGQYSVRIAIAPRFKERLVQLIDELVPDQRQVAIVLAPAQPDAPKVVLAAPIVTQYMDGDSMSISGFEKEEADALVTRLLGATPGASTQPTQPTGPASQPQQTGGTSPQTGGTPPQTGQTPPGQQNTAPGTATTPANPGATPGTTNPAAGPRRTPDKRYASCKEAVAAGDGPYFKGTHEEYSWYVDVDGNGVACNSGDMR
;
A
#
# COMPACT_ATOMS: atom_id res chain seq x y z
N MET A 1 70.20 53.18 -62.28
CA MET A 1 70.08 52.25 -61.14
C MET A 1 68.75 52.58 -60.52
N ASP A 2 67.71 51.88 -60.96
CA ASP A 2 66.35 52.17 -60.54
C ASP A 2 65.89 50.99 -59.69
N LYS A 3 65.72 51.28 -58.40
CA LYS A 3 65.34 50.30 -57.39
C LYS A 3 63.81 50.19 -57.43
N PRO A 4 63.23 49.01 -57.68
CA PRO A 4 61.78 48.85 -57.57
C PRO A 4 61.34 49.16 -56.13
N GLU A 5 60.37 50.05 -55.97
CA GLU A 5 59.71 50.29 -54.69
C GLU A 5 58.85 49.08 -54.30
N GLU A 6 59.04 48.59 -53.07
CA GLU A 6 58.16 47.57 -52.48
C GLU A 6 56.81 48.20 -52.13
N PRO A 7 55.68 47.53 -52.45
CA PRO A 7 54.36 48.01 -52.05
C PRO A 7 54.21 47.90 -50.52
N PRO A 8 53.50 48.85 -49.88
CA PRO A 8 53.34 48.83 -48.43
C PRO A 8 52.51 47.61 -47.95
N PRO A 9 52.77 47.08 -46.74
CA PRO A 9 51.99 45.98 -46.19
C PRO A 9 50.54 46.40 -45.95
N ALA A 10 49.61 45.49 -46.27
CA ALA A 10 48.18 45.72 -46.07
C ALA A 10 47.82 45.77 -44.57
N ASP A 11 46.94 46.70 -44.23
CA ASP A 11 46.45 46.93 -42.86
C ASP A 11 45.67 45.70 -42.33
N PRO A 12 45.87 45.25 -41.08
CA PRO A 12 45.18 44.07 -40.54
C PRO A 12 43.68 44.37 -40.33
N GLY A 13 42.85 43.99 -41.30
CA GLY A 13 41.40 44.14 -41.20
C GLY A 13 40.84 43.45 -39.95
N GLU A 14 40.01 44.19 -39.20
CA GLU A 14 39.42 43.71 -37.93
C GLU A 14 38.76 42.33 -38.06
N PRO A 15 38.90 41.44 -37.06
CA PRO A 15 38.37 40.08 -37.11
C PRO A 15 36.83 40.10 -37.05
N ARG A 16 36.19 40.22 -38.21
CA ARG A 16 34.74 40.03 -38.35
C ARG A 16 34.39 38.58 -38.06
N ALA A 17 33.93 38.32 -36.83
CA ALA A 17 33.33 37.04 -36.47
C ALA A 17 32.26 36.69 -37.50
N SER A 18 32.38 35.51 -38.11
CA SER A 18 31.43 35.07 -39.14
C SER A 18 30.02 35.04 -38.56
N LYS A 19 29.03 35.54 -39.32
CA LYS A 19 27.62 35.53 -38.89
C LYS A 19 27.16 34.13 -38.46
N ALA A 20 27.72 33.08 -39.09
CA ALA A 20 27.48 31.69 -38.70
C ALA A 20 27.94 31.36 -37.27
N THR A 21 29.12 31.85 -36.86
CA THR A 21 29.64 31.66 -35.49
C THR A 21 28.77 32.37 -34.47
N THR A 22 28.34 33.61 -34.76
CA THR A 22 27.43 34.37 -33.88
C THR A 22 26.07 33.68 -33.75
N ILE A 23 25.49 33.17 -34.85
CA ILE A 23 24.24 32.41 -34.82
C ILE A 23 24.40 31.13 -33.99
N LEU A 24 25.49 30.39 -34.18
CA LEU A 24 25.74 29.14 -33.45
C LEU A 24 25.89 29.39 -31.94
N LEU A 25 26.62 30.45 -31.54
CA LEU A 25 26.73 30.85 -30.13
C LEU A 25 25.38 31.27 -29.53
N ILE A 26 24.55 32.02 -30.27
CA ILE A 26 23.19 32.39 -29.82
C ILE A 26 22.31 31.15 -29.63
N VAL A 27 22.31 30.22 -30.60
CA VAL A 27 21.53 28.97 -30.50
C VAL A 27 22.01 28.10 -29.34
N SER A 28 23.33 27.96 -29.14
CA SER A 28 23.89 27.25 -27.99
C SER A 28 23.50 27.90 -26.66
N LEU A 29 23.55 29.22 -26.56
CA LEU A 29 23.16 29.94 -25.34
C LEU A 29 21.66 29.82 -25.04
N VAL A 30 20.80 29.92 -26.05
CA VAL A 30 19.35 29.68 -25.90
C VAL A 30 19.08 28.25 -25.44
N LEU A 31 19.77 27.25 -26.02
CA LEU A 31 19.60 25.85 -25.62
C LEU A 31 20.07 25.60 -24.18
N VAL A 32 21.19 26.19 -23.75
CA VAL A 32 21.66 26.12 -22.35
C VAL A 32 20.67 26.79 -21.39
N VAL A 33 20.11 27.96 -21.74
CA VAL A 33 19.11 28.65 -20.91
C VAL A 33 17.80 27.84 -20.81
N LEU A 34 17.36 27.21 -21.90
CA LEU A 34 16.19 26.33 -21.89
C LEU A 34 16.42 25.09 -21.01
N VAL A 35 17.56 24.40 -21.18
CA VAL A 35 17.90 23.21 -20.36
C VAL A 35 18.03 23.58 -18.88
N ALA A 36 18.74 24.66 -18.55
CA ALA A 36 18.88 25.14 -17.17
C ALA A 36 17.55 25.57 -16.55
N GLY A 37 16.67 26.23 -17.32
CA GLY A 37 15.32 26.62 -16.88
C GLY A 37 14.41 25.43 -16.61
N VAL A 38 14.50 24.36 -17.43
CA VAL A 38 13.77 23.10 -17.22
C VAL A 38 14.31 22.35 -16.00
N VAL A 39 15.63 22.25 -15.82
CA VAL A 39 16.23 21.62 -14.63
C VAL A 39 15.87 22.38 -13.35
N GLY A 40 15.89 23.72 -13.39
CA GLY A 40 15.49 24.57 -12.27
C GLY A 40 14.02 24.41 -11.87
N SER A 41 13.10 24.28 -12.84
CA SER A 41 11.69 24.05 -12.54
C SER A 41 11.41 22.64 -12.03
N ILE A 42 12.14 21.62 -12.51
CA ILE A 42 12.10 20.25 -11.96
C ILE A 42 12.55 20.24 -10.49
N ALA A 43 13.64 20.92 -10.15
CA ALA A 43 14.13 21.01 -8.77
C ALA A 43 13.11 21.68 -7.80
N VAL A 44 12.42 22.73 -8.27
CA VAL A 44 11.35 23.39 -7.50
C VAL A 44 10.09 22.50 -7.38
N LEU A 45 9.79 21.68 -8.38
CA LEU A 45 8.71 20.69 -8.33
C LEU A 45 9.00 19.58 -7.31
N MET A 46 10.22 19.03 -7.31
CA MET A 46 10.64 17.98 -6.35
C MET A 46 10.58 18.43 -4.90
N THR A 47 10.89 19.69 -4.60
CA THR A 47 10.79 20.22 -3.23
C THR A 47 9.36 20.49 -2.77
N LYS A 48 8.37 20.49 -3.68
CA LYS A 48 6.94 20.64 -3.34
C LYS A 48 6.19 19.32 -3.30
N ASN A 49 6.50 18.37 -4.19
CA ASN A 49 5.90 17.04 -4.24
C ASN A 49 7.01 15.98 -4.42
N PRO A 50 7.56 15.40 -3.35
CA PRO A 50 8.62 14.38 -3.45
C PRO A 50 8.13 13.07 -4.09
N ASP A 51 6.83 12.80 -4.04
CA ASP A 51 6.19 11.60 -4.60
C ASP A 51 5.83 11.71 -6.10
N MET A 52 6.27 12.77 -6.79
CA MET A 52 5.98 12.96 -8.22
C MET A 52 6.97 12.15 -9.08
N PRO A 53 6.54 11.10 -9.80
CA PRO A 53 7.45 10.23 -10.54
C PRO A 53 8.07 10.95 -11.73
N LEU A 54 9.40 11.10 -11.68
CA LEU A 54 10.29 11.68 -12.70
C LEU A 54 10.08 11.23 -14.15
N LEU A 55 9.42 10.08 -14.36
CA LEU A 55 9.38 9.34 -15.62
C LEU A 55 7.96 9.06 -16.13
N GLY A 56 6.95 9.81 -15.66
CA GLY A 56 5.61 9.82 -16.28
C GLY A 56 4.67 8.67 -15.90
N ALA A 57 4.95 7.96 -14.80
CA ALA A 57 3.92 7.13 -14.17
C ALA A 57 2.80 8.02 -13.59
N ALA A 58 1.58 7.50 -13.48
CA ALA A 58 0.52 8.20 -12.76
C ALA A 58 0.91 8.30 -11.26
N PRO A 59 0.68 9.44 -10.59
CA PRO A 59 0.89 9.54 -9.14
C PRO A 59 -0.06 8.58 -8.43
N ALA A 60 0.39 7.99 -7.31
CA ALA A 60 -0.47 7.14 -6.50
C ALA A 60 -1.67 7.95 -5.97
N GLN A 61 -2.87 7.43 -6.17
CA GLN A 61 -4.12 7.98 -5.69
C GLN A 61 -4.48 7.36 -4.34
N GLN A 62 -4.72 8.21 -3.34
CA GLN A 62 -5.22 7.77 -2.03
C GLN A 62 -6.65 7.24 -2.17
N LEU A 63 -6.93 6.11 -1.50
CA LEU A 63 -8.28 5.59 -1.34
C LEU A 63 -8.97 6.31 -0.17
N ALA A 64 -10.23 6.68 -0.36
CA ALA A 64 -11.07 7.18 0.73
C ALA A 64 -11.53 6.06 1.66
N VAL A 65 -11.65 4.84 1.13
CA VAL A 65 -11.89 3.61 1.88
C VAL A 65 -10.73 2.64 1.60
N PRO A 66 -9.78 2.48 2.54
CA PRO A 66 -8.71 1.51 2.40
C PRO A 66 -9.24 0.09 2.17
N ILE A 67 -8.50 -0.69 1.39
CA ILE A 67 -8.79 -2.10 1.13
C ILE A 67 -7.83 -2.93 1.98
N HIS A 68 -8.37 -3.85 2.76
CA HIS A 68 -7.59 -4.79 3.55
C HIS A 68 -7.71 -6.20 2.96
N PHE A 69 -6.58 -6.76 2.56
CA PHE A 69 -6.47 -8.11 2.02
C PHE A 69 -6.00 -9.05 3.13
N ALA A 70 -6.85 -9.98 3.55
CA ALA A 70 -6.58 -10.86 4.69
C ALA A 70 -6.85 -12.33 4.33
N PRO A 71 -6.00 -13.28 4.76
CA PRO A 71 -6.33 -14.70 4.70
C PRO A 71 -7.60 -14.99 5.49
N VAL A 72 -8.49 -15.82 4.93
CA VAL A 72 -9.64 -16.34 5.68
C VAL A 72 -9.19 -17.55 6.50
N ARG A 73 -9.51 -17.53 7.80
CA ARG A 73 -9.38 -18.70 8.70
C ARG A 73 -10.57 -19.62 8.58
N GLU A 74 -11.75 -19.03 8.61
CA GLU A 74 -13.02 -19.72 8.71
C GLU A 74 -14.15 -18.84 8.16
N THR A 75 -15.09 -19.45 7.45
CA THR A 75 -16.32 -18.80 7.01
C THR A 75 -17.50 -19.45 7.74
N LYS A 76 -18.34 -18.64 8.38
CA LYS A 76 -19.55 -19.07 9.10
C LYS A 76 -20.77 -18.32 8.61
N ALA A 77 -21.95 -18.93 8.68
CA ALA A 77 -23.19 -18.18 8.51
C ALA A 77 -23.35 -17.13 9.62
N ALA A 78 -23.95 -15.98 9.28
CA ALA A 78 -24.29 -14.94 10.24
C ALA A 78 -25.27 -15.46 11.32
N PRO A 79 -25.21 -14.95 12.57
CA PRO A 79 -24.46 -13.77 13.05
C PRO A 79 -22.98 -14.05 13.37
N CYS A 80 -22.17 -12.99 13.35
CA CYS A 80 -20.71 -13.10 13.48
C CYS A 80 -20.23 -13.43 14.91
N PRO A 81 -19.32 -14.40 15.08
CA PRO A 81 -18.75 -14.72 16.38
C PRO A 81 -17.62 -13.75 16.75
N GLY A 82 -17.90 -12.81 17.65
CA GLY A 82 -16.91 -11.87 18.19
C GLY A 82 -16.58 -10.69 17.27
N ALA A 83 -15.62 -9.87 17.69
CA ALA A 83 -15.28 -8.61 17.02
C ALA A 83 -14.29 -8.74 15.85
N GLU A 84 -13.62 -9.89 15.73
CA GLU A 84 -12.64 -10.17 14.66
C GLU A 84 -13.29 -10.71 13.37
N ALA A 85 -14.54 -11.19 13.47
CA ALA A 85 -15.30 -11.70 12.34
C ALA A 85 -15.98 -10.56 11.57
N VAL A 86 -15.69 -10.46 10.26
CA VAL A 86 -16.23 -9.41 9.38
C VAL A 86 -17.38 -9.98 8.54
N LEU A 87 -18.48 -9.24 8.45
CA LEU A 87 -19.67 -9.62 7.68
C LEU A 87 -19.50 -9.28 6.19
N ASP A 88 -20.07 -10.10 5.30
CA ASP A 88 -20.20 -9.78 3.88
C ASP A 88 -21.24 -8.70 3.56
N GLN A 89 -21.20 -8.20 2.33
CA GLN A 89 -22.12 -7.18 1.85
C GLN A 89 -23.58 -7.66 1.84
N GLU A 90 -23.84 -8.96 1.59
CA GLU A 90 -25.20 -9.53 1.63
C GLU A 90 -25.71 -9.90 3.03
N GLN A 91 -24.90 -9.72 4.08
CA GLN A 91 -25.23 -10.03 5.48
C GLN A 91 -25.55 -11.52 5.75
N LYS A 92 -24.93 -12.43 4.98
CA LYS A 92 -25.12 -13.88 5.05
C LYS A 92 -23.96 -14.59 5.73
N ASN A 93 -22.73 -14.18 5.47
CA ASN A 93 -21.52 -14.88 5.92
C ASN A 93 -20.59 -13.96 6.70
N CYS A 94 -19.99 -14.53 7.73
CA CYS A 94 -18.99 -13.92 8.58
C CYS A 94 -17.66 -14.63 8.36
N TYR A 95 -16.63 -13.84 8.05
CA TYR A 95 -15.29 -14.31 7.77
C TYR A 95 -14.40 -13.98 8.97
N LEU A 96 -13.82 -15.00 9.59
CA LEU A 96 -12.77 -14.82 10.58
C LEU A 96 -11.44 -14.67 9.84
N LEU A 97 -10.76 -13.56 10.05
CA LEU A 97 -9.62 -13.14 9.24
C LEU A 97 -8.29 -13.28 10.01
N GLU A 98 -7.19 -13.47 9.28
CA GLU A 98 -5.82 -13.36 9.82
C GLU A 98 -5.28 -11.94 9.60
N ASP A 99 -4.09 -11.67 10.14
CA ASP A 99 -3.36 -10.45 9.78
C ASP A 99 -3.11 -10.39 8.27
N GLY A 100 -3.23 -9.18 7.71
CA GLY A 100 -3.28 -8.95 6.28
C GLY A 100 -2.67 -7.63 5.84
N VAL A 101 -2.72 -7.36 4.54
CA VAL A 101 -2.16 -6.15 3.93
C VAL A 101 -3.24 -5.11 3.72
N THR A 102 -3.16 -4.00 4.45
CA THR A 102 -3.97 -2.80 4.14
C THR A 102 -3.30 -1.98 3.04
N VAL A 103 -4.04 -1.74 1.97
CA VAL A 103 -3.69 -0.83 0.87
C VAL A 103 -4.53 0.44 1.02
N ASP A 104 -3.84 1.56 1.24
CA ASP A 104 -4.45 2.89 1.40
C ASP A 104 -4.35 3.74 0.12
N SER A 105 -3.58 3.30 -0.88
CA SER A 105 -3.30 4.02 -2.11
C SER A 105 -2.98 3.09 -3.28
N VAL A 106 -3.38 3.50 -4.48
CA VAL A 106 -3.35 2.71 -5.73
C VAL A 106 -2.78 3.56 -6.87
N GLN A 107 -2.14 2.95 -7.88
CA GLN A 107 -1.75 3.68 -9.09
C GLN A 107 -2.96 4.05 -9.95
N ARG A 108 -3.95 3.15 -10.01
CA ARG A 108 -5.18 3.30 -10.79
C ARG A 108 -6.23 2.33 -10.29
N ILE A 109 -7.49 2.71 -10.41
CA ILE A 109 -8.63 1.80 -10.28
C ILE A 109 -9.64 2.11 -11.38
N GLU A 110 -10.14 1.08 -12.05
CA GLU A 110 -11.09 1.25 -13.14
C GLU A 110 -12.01 0.04 -13.35
N PRO A 111 -13.26 0.25 -13.81
CA PRO A 111 -14.14 -0.82 -14.23
C PRO A 111 -13.74 -1.29 -15.63
N VAL A 112 -13.53 -2.58 -15.79
CA VAL A 112 -13.15 -3.25 -17.04
C VAL A 112 -14.28 -4.18 -17.44
N ARG A 113 -14.75 -4.06 -18.68
CA ARG A 113 -15.76 -4.98 -19.22
C ARG A 113 -15.09 -6.27 -19.67
N GLU A 114 -15.59 -7.40 -19.18
CA GLU A 114 -15.12 -8.73 -19.53
C GLU A 114 -15.80 -9.30 -20.79
N LYS A 115 -15.31 -10.44 -21.28
CA LYS A 115 -15.73 -11.04 -22.55
C LYS A 115 -17.12 -11.66 -22.51
N ASP A 116 -17.57 -12.06 -21.32
CA ASP A 116 -18.92 -12.56 -21.02
C ASP A 116 -19.97 -11.43 -20.92
N GLY A 117 -19.51 -10.18 -20.84
CA GLY A 117 -20.34 -8.99 -20.72
C GLY A 117 -20.44 -8.42 -19.31
N GLN A 118 -19.99 -9.16 -18.29
CA GLN A 118 -19.86 -8.71 -16.90
C GLN A 118 -18.74 -7.67 -16.78
N TYR A 119 -18.62 -7.05 -15.60
CA TYR A 119 -17.55 -6.13 -15.26
C TYR A 119 -16.67 -6.69 -14.14
N SER A 120 -15.40 -6.31 -14.19
CA SER A 120 -14.48 -6.45 -13.07
C SER A 120 -13.82 -5.12 -12.73
N VAL A 121 -13.53 -4.90 -11.45
CA VAL A 121 -12.81 -3.72 -10.99
C VAL A 121 -11.33 -4.06 -10.93
N ARG A 122 -10.56 -3.50 -11.88
CA ARG A 122 -9.11 -3.64 -11.95
C ARG A 122 -8.46 -2.60 -11.05
N ILE A 123 -7.63 -3.06 -10.12
CA ILE A 123 -6.93 -2.25 -9.13
C ILE A 123 -5.43 -2.41 -9.37
N ALA A 124 -4.76 -1.37 -9.85
CA ALA A 124 -3.31 -1.30 -9.96
C ALA A 124 -2.72 -0.81 -8.64
N ILE A 125 -1.99 -1.68 -7.94
CA ILE A 125 -1.48 -1.49 -6.59
C ILE A 125 -0.29 -0.52 -6.60
N ALA A 126 -0.22 0.40 -5.64
CA ALA A 126 0.93 1.29 -5.50
C ALA A 126 2.21 0.50 -5.13
N PRO A 127 3.40 0.85 -5.68
CA PRO A 127 4.63 0.06 -5.46
C PRO A 127 4.96 -0.24 -3.99
N ARG A 128 4.67 0.71 -3.08
CA ARG A 128 4.80 0.59 -1.61
C ARG A 128 4.10 -0.62 -0.98
N PHE A 129 3.07 -1.15 -1.63
CA PHE A 129 2.28 -2.29 -1.14
C PHE A 129 2.46 -3.55 -1.97
N LYS A 130 3.04 -3.44 -3.18
CA LYS A 130 3.16 -4.55 -4.13
C LYS A 130 3.86 -5.76 -3.50
N GLU A 131 5.07 -5.60 -2.97
CA GLU A 131 5.87 -6.71 -2.43
C GLU A 131 5.15 -7.47 -1.32
N ARG A 132 4.50 -6.74 -0.40
CA ARG A 132 3.72 -7.33 0.70
C ARG A 132 2.46 -8.06 0.21
N LEU A 133 1.78 -7.55 -0.81
CA LEU A 133 0.61 -8.21 -1.38
C LEU A 133 0.99 -9.43 -2.23
N VAL A 134 2.09 -9.35 -3.00
CA VAL A 134 2.64 -10.50 -3.73
C VAL A 134 3.01 -11.61 -2.76
N GLN A 135 3.78 -11.31 -1.70
CA GLN A 135 4.10 -12.28 -0.65
C GLN A 135 2.84 -12.92 -0.05
N LEU A 136 1.84 -12.10 0.32
CA LEU A 136 0.58 -12.60 0.87
C LEU A 136 -0.15 -13.55 -0.09
N ILE A 137 -0.22 -13.21 -1.38
CA ILE A 137 -0.87 -14.06 -2.38
C ILE A 137 -0.07 -15.35 -2.59
N ASP A 138 1.24 -15.26 -2.72
CA ASP A 138 2.12 -16.40 -2.99
C ASP A 138 2.14 -17.41 -1.82
N GLU A 139 1.96 -16.96 -0.58
CA GLU A 139 1.74 -17.81 0.60
C GLU A 139 0.39 -18.54 0.59
N LEU A 140 -0.64 -18.01 -0.09
CA LEU A 140 -2.00 -18.59 -0.12
C LEU A 140 -2.24 -19.55 -1.31
N VAL A 141 -1.43 -19.47 -2.38
CA VAL A 141 -1.54 -20.33 -3.57
C VAL A 141 -1.38 -21.82 -3.28
N PRO A 142 -0.37 -22.31 -2.54
CA PRO A 142 -0.10 -23.74 -2.41
C PRO A 142 -1.26 -24.52 -1.79
N ASP A 143 -1.89 -23.92 -0.78
CA ASP A 143 -3.02 -24.49 -0.05
C ASP A 143 -4.39 -24.09 -0.64
N GLN A 144 -4.40 -23.31 -1.73
CA GLN A 144 -5.60 -22.72 -2.34
C GLN A 144 -6.52 -22.05 -1.31
N ARG A 145 -5.93 -21.17 -0.48
CA ARG A 145 -6.67 -20.47 0.58
C ARG A 145 -7.50 -19.31 0.02
N GLN A 146 -8.57 -18.95 0.74
CA GLN A 146 -9.34 -17.75 0.43
C GLN A 146 -8.62 -16.49 0.94
N VAL A 147 -8.65 -15.43 0.14
CA VAL A 147 -8.27 -14.07 0.55
C VAL A 147 -9.53 -13.20 0.61
N ALA A 148 -9.86 -12.67 1.78
CA ALA A 148 -10.92 -11.69 1.92
C ALA A 148 -10.46 -10.32 1.43
N ILE A 149 -11.29 -9.69 0.59
CA ILE A 149 -11.14 -8.31 0.14
C ILE A 149 -12.10 -7.46 0.96
N VAL A 150 -11.56 -6.74 1.94
CA VAL A 150 -12.35 -6.04 2.96
C VAL A 150 -12.28 -4.53 2.75
N LEU A 151 -13.43 -3.86 2.73
CA LEU A 151 -13.48 -2.42 2.90
C LEU A 151 -13.27 -2.09 4.38
N ALA A 152 -12.19 -1.39 4.69
CA ALA A 152 -11.81 -1.03 6.06
C ALA A 152 -11.65 0.49 6.16
N PRO A 153 -12.74 1.24 6.45
CA PRO A 153 -12.68 2.68 6.64
C PRO A 153 -11.72 3.07 7.78
N ALA A 154 -11.14 4.27 7.70
CA ALA A 154 -10.17 4.74 8.68
C ALA A 154 -10.78 5.06 10.07
N GLN A 155 -12.10 5.25 10.14
CA GLN A 155 -12.82 5.47 11.40
C GLN A 155 -12.98 4.13 12.14
N PRO A 156 -12.55 4.02 13.41
CA PRO A 156 -12.55 2.75 14.15
C PRO A 156 -13.95 2.18 14.40
N ASP A 157 -14.96 3.05 14.49
CA ASP A 157 -16.36 2.67 14.73
C ASP A 157 -17.14 2.37 13.43
N ALA A 158 -16.53 2.58 12.26
CA ALA A 158 -17.18 2.29 10.98
C ALA A 158 -17.14 0.78 10.68
N PRO A 159 -18.25 0.18 10.23
CA PRO A 159 -18.30 -1.25 9.95
C PRO A 159 -17.36 -1.61 8.78
N LYS A 160 -16.49 -2.59 9.03
CA LYS A 160 -15.76 -3.29 7.96
C LYS A 160 -16.73 -4.22 7.22
N VAL A 161 -16.55 -4.37 5.91
CA VAL A 161 -17.41 -5.23 5.07
C VAL A 161 -16.55 -6.04 4.11
N VAL A 162 -16.76 -7.35 4.04
CA VAL A 162 -16.15 -8.21 3.02
C VAL A 162 -16.90 -8.02 1.71
N LEU A 163 -16.19 -7.63 0.63
CA LEU A 163 -16.75 -7.54 -0.72
C LEU A 163 -16.71 -8.88 -1.44
N ALA A 164 -15.62 -9.62 -1.27
CA ALA A 164 -15.38 -10.90 -1.91
C ALA A 164 -14.38 -11.70 -1.09
N ALA A 165 -14.46 -13.03 -1.16
CA ALA A 165 -13.48 -13.95 -0.60
C ALA A 165 -13.05 -15.01 -1.63
N PRO A 166 -12.43 -14.60 -2.76
CA PRO A 166 -11.98 -15.54 -3.79
C PRO A 166 -10.94 -16.53 -3.26
N ILE A 167 -10.98 -17.74 -3.82
CA ILE A 167 -9.93 -18.75 -3.64
C ILE A 167 -8.72 -18.35 -4.49
N VAL A 168 -7.55 -18.21 -3.86
CA VAL A 168 -6.29 -17.91 -4.53
C VAL A 168 -5.78 -19.18 -5.21
N THR A 169 -5.63 -19.15 -6.53
CA THR A 169 -5.18 -20.31 -7.34
C THR A 169 -3.96 -20.01 -8.22
N GLN A 170 -3.49 -18.76 -8.22
CA GLN A 170 -2.41 -18.27 -9.08
C GLN A 170 -1.57 -17.25 -8.31
N TYR A 171 -0.25 -17.29 -8.53
CA TYR A 171 0.71 -16.33 -7.98
C TYR A 171 0.47 -14.93 -8.54
N MET A 172 0.92 -13.88 -7.84
CA MET A 172 0.66 -12.50 -8.25
C MET A 172 1.66 -12.00 -9.32
N ASP A 173 1.49 -12.47 -10.55
CA ASP A 173 2.29 -12.08 -11.73
C ASP A 173 1.94 -10.68 -12.27
N GLY A 174 2.07 -9.62 -11.44
CA GLY A 174 1.79 -8.26 -11.90
C GLY A 174 1.86 -7.16 -10.84
N ASP A 175 1.39 -5.98 -11.21
CA ASP A 175 1.13 -4.84 -10.31
C ASP A 175 -0.37 -4.58 -10.12
N SER A 176 -1.23 -5.45 -10.63
CA SER A 176 -2.68 -5.27 -10.67
C SER A 176 -3.44 -6.53 -10.29
N MET A 177 -4.55 -6.36 -9.56
CA MET A 177 -5.55 -7.41 -9.34
C MET A 177 -6.90 -7.02 -9.97
N SER A 178 -7.78 -8.01 -10.14
CA SER A 178 -9.15 -7.78 -10.59
C SER A 178 -10.15 -8.42 -9.64
N ILE A 179 -11.26 -7.76 -9.39
CA ILE A 179 -12.40 -8.31 -8.65
C ILE A 179 -13.55 -8.44 -9.67
N SER A 180 -13.96 -9.66 -10.01
CA SER A 180 -14.92 -9.96 -11.08
C SER A 180 -16.32 -10.28 -10.56
N GLY A 181 -17.30 -10.25 -11.49
CA GLY A 181 -18.69 -10.62 -11.21
C GLY A 181 -19.60 -9.46 -10.81
N PHE A 182 -19.30 -8.24 -11.29
CA PHE A 182 -20.14 -7.07 -11.07
C PHE A 182 -20.94 -6.71 -12.32
N GLU A 183 -22.18 -6.28 -12.13
CA GLU A 183 -22.85 -5.48 -13.16
C GLU A 183 -22.16 -4.11 -13.31
N LYS A 184 -22.36 -3.43 -14.45
CA LYS A 184 -21.66 -2.19 -14.76
C LYS A 184 -21.82 -1.13 -13.66
N GLU A 185 -23.06 -0.90 -13.25
CA GLU A 185 -23.43 0.10 -12.25
C GLU A 185 -22.83 -0.21 -10.87
N GLU A 186 -22.63 -1.49 -10.56
CA GLU A 186 -22.00 -1.95 -9.32
C GLU A 186 -20.48 -1.73 -9.34
N ALA A 187 -19.83 -2.03 -10.46
CA ALA A 187 -18.41 -1.75 -10.67
C ALA A 187 -18.12 -0.24 -10.62
N ASP A 188 -18.93 0.57 -11.31
CA ASP A 188 -18.86 2.04 -11.27
C ASP A 188 -19.07 2.55 -9.83
N ALA A 189 -20.04 2.01 -9.08
CA ALA A 189 -20.30 2.39 -7.68
C ALA A 189 -19.17 1.96 -6.72
N LEU A 190 -18.52 0.82 -6.95
CA LEU A 190 -17.38 0.36 -6.15
C LEU A 190 -16.15 1.25 -6.36
N VAL A 191 -15.83 1.60 -7.62
CA VAL A 191 -14.76 2.55 -7.98
C VAL A 191 -15.01 3.92 -7.31
N THR A 192 -16.24 4.41 -7.43
CA THR A 192 -16.75 5.65 -6.81
C THR A 192 -16.53 5.65 -5.29
N ARG A 193 -16.91 4.55 -4.61
CA ARG A 193 -16.76 4.36 -3.15
C ARG A 193 -15.29 4.33 -2.72
N LEU A 194 -14.45 3.59 -3.44
CA LEU A 194 -13.03 3.42 -3.12
C LEU A 194 -12.24 4.72 -3.27
N LEU A 195 -12.52 5.50 -4.31
CA LEU A 195 -11.90 6.80 -4.54
C LEU A 195 -12.52 7.95 -3.72
N GLY A 196 -13.66 7.72 -3.07
CA GLY A 196 -14.41 8.75 -2.35
C GLY A 196 -14.99 9.86 -3.25
N ALA A 197 -15.00 9.64 -4.56
CA ALA A 197 -15.55 10.58 -5.51
C ALA A 197 -17.08 10.52 -5.44
N THR A 198 -17.72 11.44 -4.73
CA THR A 198 -19.17 11.64 -4.92
C THR A 198 -19.45 12.05 -6.37
N PRO A 199 -20.50 11.52 -7.03
CA PRO A 199 -20.94 11.99 -8.33
C PRO A 199 -21.42 13.44 -8.23
N GLY A 200 -20.51 14.40 -8.43
CA GLY A 200 -20.80 15.83 -8.23
C GLY A 200 -19.59 16.73 -7.95
N ALA A 201 -18.39 16.20 -7.68
CA ALA A 201 -17.19 17.01 -7.45
C ALA A 201 -16.53 17.52 -8.76
N SER A 202 -17.27 18.26 -9.58
CA SER A 202 -16.67 19.10 -10.62
C SER A 202 -16.07 20.37 -10.00
N THR A 203 -14.93 20.79 -10.56
CA THR A 203 -14.12 21.93 -10.09
C THR A 203 -14.91 23.22 -9.92
N GLN A 204 -15.02 23.75 -8.70
CA GLN A 204 -15.48 25.12 -8.46
C GLN A 204 -14.29 26.07 -8.26
N PRO A 205 -14.15 27.15 -9.05
CA PRO A 205 -13.05 28.10 -8.88
C PRO A 205 -13.13 28.88 -7.56
N THR A 206 -11.98 29.10 -6.94
CA THR A 206 -11.80 29.99 -5.78
C THR A 206 -12.29 31.41 -6.05
N GLN A 207 -13.12 31.95 -5.14
CA GLN A 207 -13.43 33.38 -5.07
C GLN A 207 -13.04 33.91 -3.67
N PRO A 208 -12.42 35.11 -3.56
CA PRO A 208 -11.62 35.46 -2.38
C PRO A 208 -12.41 36.06 -1.21
N THR A 209 -11.84 35.89 -0.02
CA THR A 209 -12.35 36.31 1.30
C THR A 209 -12.38 37.84 1.47
N GLY A 210 -13.44 38.36 2.10
CA GLY A 210 -13.58 39.74 2.59
C GLY A 210 -14.41 39.80 3.89
N PRO A 211 -14.22 40.80 4.78
CA PRO A 211 -14.26 40.54 6.22
C PRO A 211 -15.57 40.90 6.97
N ALA A 212 -15.57 40.53 8.26
CA ALA A 212 -16.72 40.46 9.17
C ALA A 212 -17.27 41.79 9.72
N SER A 213 -18.49 41.73 10.26
CA SER A 213 -19.02 42.62 11.32
C SER A 213 -20.08 41.89 12.15
N GLN A 214 -20.15 42.21 13.46
CA GLN A 214 -20.97 41.54 14.49
C GLN A 214 -22.35 42.25 14.69
N PRO A 215 -23.05 42.12 15.85
CA PRO A 215 -24.00 41.04 16.16
C PRO A 215 -25.41 41.57 16.55
N GLN A 216 -26.43 40.70 16.69
CA GLN A 216 -27.62 41.07 17.49
C GLN A 216 -28.27 39.89 18.22
N GLN A 217 -28.77 40.18 19.44
CA GLN A 217 -29.34 39.26 20.42
C GLN A 217 -30.89 39.22 20.36
N THR A 218 -31.45 38.06 20.72
CA THR A 218 -32.67 37.81 21.53
C THR A 218 -32.61 36.31 21.90
N GLY A 219 -32.70 35.78 23.13
CA GLY A 219 -33.47 36.15 24.33
C GLY A 219 -34.65 35.15 24.47
N GLY A 220 -34.82 34.32 25.51
CA GLY A 220 -34.03 34.02 26.73
C GLY A 220 -34.80 33.03 27.66
N THR A 221 -34.30 32.76 28.88
CA THR A 221 -35.01 32.18 30.08
C THR A 221 -35.59 30.73 29.99
N SER A 222 -35.54 29.80 30.98
CA SER A 222 -35.10 29.80 32.41
C SER A 222 -34.47 28.42 32.83
N PRO A 223 -34.57 27.84 34.07
CA PRO A 223 -33.42 27.74 34.97
C PRO A 223 -33.03 26.31 35.48
N GLN A 224 -32.07 26.28 36.40
CA GLN A 224 -31.29 25.15 36.93
C GLN A 224 -31.97 24.34 38.09
N THR A 225 -31.36 23.20 38.45
CA THR A 225 -31.57 22.34 39.66
C THR A 225 -32.82 21.44 39.65
N GLY A 226 -32.84 20.19 40.17
CA GLY A 226 -31.78 19.34 40.75
C GLY A 226 -32.38 18.32 41.76
N GLY A 227 -32.01 17.03 41.76
CA GLY A 227 -32.47 16.07 42.79
C GLY A 227 -32.39 14.56 42.46
N THR A 228 -31.87 13.79 43.41
CA THR A 228 -31.72 12.30 43.46
C THR A 228 -31.48 11.90 44.94
N PRO A 229 -31.53 10.62 45.41
CA PRO A 229 -32.27 9.40 45.02
C PRO A 229 -33.42 9.17 46.08
N PRO A 230 -33.54 8.11 46.92
CA PRO A 230 -33.34 6.65 46.80
C PRO A 230 -34.50 5.74 47.31
N GLN A 231 -34.57 4.47 46.84
CA GLN A 231 -34.83 3.23 47.62
C GLN A 231 -34.77 1.97 46.71
N THR A 232 -33.87 0.99 46.96
CA THR A 232 -34.09 -0.35 47.59
C THR A 232 -35.22 -1.21 47.00
N GLY A 233 -35.06 -2.49 46.64
CA GLY A 233 -33.92 -3.43 46.62
C GLY A 233 -34.41 -4.89 46.47
N GLN A 234 -33.52 -5.87 46.17
CA GLN A 234 -33.42 -7.25 46.76
C GLN A 234 -32.67 -8.26 45.86
N THR A 235 -32.04 -9.25 46.52
CA THR A 235 -31.30 -10.46 46.05
C THR A 235 -31.31 -11.48 47.22
N PRO A 236 -30.74 -12.72 47.16
CA PRO A 236 -30.24 -13.57 46.06
C PRO A 236 -31.13 -14.86 46.01
N PRO A 237 -30.72 -16.16 46.08
CA PRO A 237 -29.47 -16.90 45.75
C PRO A 237 -29.64 -18.22 44.92
N GLY A 238 -28.52 -18.86 44.58
CA GLY A 238 -28.40 -20.25 44.07
C GLY A 238 -27.46 -20.37 42.86
N GLN A 239 -26.12 -20.39 43.04
CA GLN A 239 -25.25 -21.60 43.07
C GLN A 239 -25.36 -22.50 41.80
N GLN A 240 -24.27 -22.98 41.16
CA GLN A 240 -22.98 -23.41 41.74
C GLN A 240 -21.83 -23.47 40.69
N ASN A 241 -20.58 -23.28 41.14
CA ASN A 241 -19.22 -23.65 40.62
C ASN A 241 -19.07 -24.27 39.20
N THR A 242 -17.98 -24.02 38.44
CA THR A 242 -16.60 -24.44 38.80
C THR A 242 -15.49 -23.71 38.01
N ALA A 243 -14.35 -23.47 38.67
CA ALA A 243 -13.03 -23.04 38.17
C ALA A 243 -11.96 -23.98 38.84
N PRO A 244 -10.62 -23.96 38.56
CA PRO A 244 -9.81 -22.88 37.93
C PRO A 244 -8.62 -23.32 37.00
N GLY A 245 -7.85 -22.33 36.53
CA GLY A 245 -6.59 -22.43 35.76
C GLY A 245 -6.66 -21.54 34.50
N THR A 246 -6.15 -20.29 34.38
CA THR A 246 -4.90 -19.65 34.86
C THR A 246 -3.63 -20.47 34.56
N ALA A 247 -2.59 -19.98 33.85
CA ALA A 247 -2.33 -18.70 33.15
C ALA A 247 -1.19 -18.93 32.09
N THR A 248 -0.60 -18.01 31.31
CA THR A 248 -0.56 -16.51 31.29
C THR A 248 -0.10 -16.02 29.90
N THR A 249 -0.48 -14.79 29.47
CA THR A 249 0.22 -14.03 28.40
C THR A 249 1.34 -13.15 29.02
N PRO A 250 2.43 -12.80 28.31
CA PRO A 250 2.51 -11.42 27.76
C PRO A 250 3.28 -11.31 26.41
N ALA A 251 3.43 -10.09 25.89
CA ALA A 251 3.74 -9.78 24.48
C ALA A 251 5.14 -9.15 24.21
N ASN A 252 5.44 -8.97 22.91
CA ASN A 252 6.40 -8.02 22.29
C ASN A 252 7.92 -8.35 22.43
N PRO A 253 8.85 -7.73 21.65
CA PRO A 253 8.72 -6.95 20.41
C PRO A 253 9.61 -7.47 19.22
N GLY A 254 9.51 -6.80 18.06
CA GLY A 254 10.02 -7.26 16.76
C GLY A 254 11.50 -7.62 16.59
N ALA A 255 11.74 -8.51 15.63
CA ALA A 255 13.03 -8.78 15.00
C ALA A 255 12.80 -9.19 13.53
N THR A 256 13.56 -8.59 12.61
CA THR A 256 13.52 -8.88 11.17
C THR A 256 14.25 -10.21 10.88
N PRO A 257 13.63 -11.23 10.26
CA PRO A 257 14.35 -12.36 9.69
C PRO A 257 14.87 -11.99 8.29
N GLY A 258 16.10 -12.36 7.98
CA GLY A 258 16.75 -12.03 6.71
C GLY A 258 16.17 -12.81 5.51
N THR A 259 16.26 -12.20 4.33
CA THR A 259 15.89 -12.82 3.06
C THR A 259 16.96 -13.82 2.60
N THR A 260 16.74 -15.12 2.84
CA THR A 260 17.38 -16.17 2.04
C THR A 260 16.85 -16.14 0.62
N ASN A 261 17.76 -16.03 -0.34
CA ASN A 261 17.42 -15.94 -1.76
C ASN A 261 16.74 -17.25 -2.26
N PRO A 262 15.50 -17.22 -2.79
CA PRO A 262 14.83 -18.43 -3.27
C PRO A 262 15.45 -18.87 -4.61
N ALA A 263 16.02 -20.08 -4.65
CA ALA A 263 16.72 -20.58 -5.84
C ALA A 263 16.30 -22.02 -6.19
N ALA A 264 15.39 -22.16 -7.15
CA ALA A 264 15.15 -23.40 -7.87
C ALA A 264 16.06 -23.43 -9.13
N GLY A 265 17.23 -24.06 -9.02
CA GLY A 265 18.17 -24.19 -10.15
C GLY A 265 19.31 -25.18 -9.84
N PRO A 266 19.90 -25.84 -10.86
CA PRO A 266 20.86 -26.92 -10.62
C PRO A 266 22.19 -26.39 -10.09
N ARG A 267 22.54 -26.81 -8.87
CA ARG A 267 23.74 -26.44 -8.09
C ARG A 267 23.79 -24.97 -7.66
N ARG A 268 22.91 -24.60 -6.71
CA ARG A 268 23.30 -23.68 -5.65
C ARG A 268 24.51 -24.27 -4.91
N THR A 269 25.44 -23.45 -4.45
CA THR A 269 26.45 -23.88 -3.46
C THR A 269 25.75 -23.92 -2.11
N PRO A 270 25.75 -25.05 -1.38
CA PRO A 270 25.14 -25.11 -0.05
C PRO A 270 25.66 -23.99 0.86
N ASP A 271 24.75 -23.36 1.59
CA ASP A 271 25.09 -22.30 2.54
C ASP A 271 26.00 -22.87 3.65
N LYS A 272 26.66 -22.01 4.42
CA LYS A 272 27.55 -22.49 5.49
C LYS A 272 26.71 -23.17 6.58
N ARG A 273 27.08 -24.40 6.98
CA ARG A 273 26.48 -25.01 8.18
C ARG A 273 26.97 -24.32 9.45
N TYR A 274 26.03 -23.82 10.26
CA TYR A 274 26.27 -23.21 11.57
C TYR A 274 26.01 -24.20 12.71
N ALA A 275 26.39 -23.83 13.94
CA ALA A 275 26.15 -24.68 15.11
C ALA A 275 24.69 -24.59 15.61
N SER A 276 23.96 -23.53 15.26
CA SER A 276 22.56 -23.33 15.62
C SER A 276 21.80 -22.50 14.58
N CYS A 277 20.47 -22.63 14.58
CA CYS A 277 19.59 -21.79 13.76
C CYS A 277 19.76 -20.29 14.04
N LYS A 278 20.03 -19.92 15.30
CA LYS A 278 20.26 -18.53 15.70
C LYS A 278 21.48 -17.91 15.00
N GLU A 279 22.54 -18.69 14.78
CA GLU A 279 23.71 -18.26 14.02
C GLU A 279 23.40 -18.15 12.52
N ALA A 280 22.68 -19.11 11.95
CA ALA A 280 22.29 -19.10 10.54
C ALA A 280 21.41 -17.89 10.19
N VAL A 281 20.38 -17.60 11.01
CA VAL A 281 19.51 -16.43 10.83
C VAL A 281 20.29 -15.12 11.06
N ALA A 282 21.22 -15.08 12.03
CA ALA A 282 22.07 -13.91 12.24
C ALA A 282 23.07 -13.65 11.09
N ALA A 283 23.44 -14.67 10.33
CA ALA A 283 24.23 -14.54 9.10
C ALA A 283 23.37 -14.17 7.87
N GLY A 284 22.03 -14.30 7.96
CA GLY A 284 21.10 -14.13 6.84
C GLY A 284 20.90 -15.38 5.98
N ASP A 285 21.42 -16.52 6.43
CA ASP A 285 21.42 -17.78 5.67
C ASP A 285 20.19 -18.67 5.96
N GLY A 286 19.29 -18.31 6.89
CA GLY A 286 18.00 -18.98 7.13
C GLY A 286 16.82 -18.00 7.07
N PRO A 287 15.56 -18.46 6.89
CA PRO A 287 15.07 -19.82 7.15
C PRO A 287 15.17 -20.80 5.96
N TYR A 288 15.22 -22.10 6.27
CA TYR A 288 15.35 -23.19 5.31
C TYR A 288 14.04 -23.95 5.11
N PHE A 289 13.71 -24.26 3.86
CA PHE A 289 12.43 -24.89 3.49
C PHE A 289 12.60 -26.34 3.04
N LYS A 290 11.79 -27.24 3.58
CA LYS A 290 11.80 -28.68 3.30
C LYS A 290 11.65 -28.99 1.81
N GLY A 291 12.61 -29.72 1.24
CA GLY A 291 12.60 -30.11 -0.17
C GLY A 291 13.12 -29.05 -1.15
N THR A 292 13.24 -27.79 -0.71
CA THR A 292 13.85 -26.70 -1.49
C THR A 292 15.31 -26.49 -1.12
N HIS A 293 15.61 -26.52 0.19
CA HIS A 293 16.94 -26.29 0.75
C HIS A 293 17.51 -27.62 1.27
N GLU A 294 18.73 -27.98 0.86
CA GLU A 294 19.41 -29.18 1.39
C GLU A 294 19.81 -29.00 2.86
N GLU A 295 20.02 -27.74 3.23
CA GLU A 295 20.33 -27.23 4.57
C GLU A 295 19.17 -27.44 5.57
N TYR A 296 17.93 -27.63 5.11
CA TYR A 296 16.81 -28.02 5.98
C TYR A 296 17.12 -29.32 6.75
N SER A 297 17.89 -30.23 6.15
CA SER A 297 18.29 -31.50 6.80
C SER A 297 19.33 -31.33 7.92
N TRP A 298 19.90 -30.14 8.10
CA TRP A 298 20.98 -29.88 9.05
C TRP A 298 20.51 -29.39 10.42
N TYR A 299 19.27 -28.92 10.50
CA TYR A 299 18.67 -28.32 11.69
C TYR A 299 17.36 -29.05 12.02
N VAL A 300 16.89 -28.90 13.26
CA VAL A 300 15.62 -29.50 13.68
C VAL A 300 14.52 -28.48 13.49
N ASP A 301 13.52 -28.85 12.71
CA ASP A 301 12.20 -28.23 12.64
C ASP A 301 11.44 -28.63 13.93
N VAL A 302 11.37 -27.70 14.88
CA VAL A 302 10.89 -27.89 16.27
C VAL A 302 9.38 -27.75 16.35
N ASP A 303 8.79 -26.87 15.53
CA ASP A 303 7.34 -26.68 15.47
C ASP A 303 6.63 -27.59 14.44
N GLY A 304 7.37 -28.19 13.51
CA GLY A 304 6.91 -29.19 12.56
C GLY A 304 6.28 -28.63 11.28
N ASN A 305 6.42 -27.34 11.00
CA ASN A 305 5.71 -26.67 9.90
C ASN A 305 6.35 -26.86 8.50
N GLY A 306 7.55 -27.44 8.39
CA GLY A 306 8.28 -27.60 7.13
C GLY A 306 9.33 -26.52 6.83
N VAL A 307 9.56 -25.58 7.77
CA VAL A 307 10.50 -24.46 7.66
C VAL A 307 11.44 -24.46 8.87
N ALA A 308 12.65 -24.99 8.68
CA ALA A 308 13.67 -25.04 9.71
C ALA A 308 14.38 -23.69 9.89
N CYS A 309 14.78 -23.39 11.12
CA CYS A 309 15.36 -22.12 11.54
C CYS A 309 14.43 -20.90 11.36
N ASN A 310 13.12 -21.11 11.52
CA ASN A 310 12.14 -20.03 11.66
C ASN A 310 12.13 -19.45 13.10
N SER A 311 11.16 -18.59 13.40
CA SER A 311 10.93 -18.05 14.75
C SER A 311 10.42 -19.06 15.78
N GLY A 312 9.78 -20.17 15.36
CA GLY A 312 9.34 -21.27 16.21
C GLY A 312 10.48 -22.15 16.71
N ASP A 313 11.55 -22.27 15.93
CA ASP A 313 12.71 -23.13 16.18
C ASP A 313 13.80 -22.51 17.08
N MET A 314 13.82 -21.18 17.20
CA MET A 314 14.87 -20.44 17.92
C MET A 314 14.67 -20.41 19.46
N ARG A 315 14.27 -21.54 20.06
CA ARG A 315 14.03 -21.69 21.51
C ARG A 315 15.29 -22.06 22.31
#